data_AF-A0A537LPL8-F1
#
_entry.id   AF-A0A537LPL8-F1
#
_cell.length_a   1.000
_cell.length_b   1.000
_cell.length_c   1.000
_cell.angle_alpha   90.00
_cell.angle_beta   90.00
_cell.angle_gamma   90.00
#
_symmetry.space_group_name_H-M   'P 1'
#
loop_
_entity.id
_entity.type
_entity.pdbx_description
1 polymer ?
#
loop_
_entity_poly.entity_id
_entity_poly.type
_entity_poly.pdbx_seq_one_letter_code
_entity_poly.pdbx_strand_id
1 'polypeptide(L)'
;MDAVLKAAGRDVVITNPDKVFFPHAGHTKLDLVKYYLAVAEGALRGIAGRPIVLKRYVNGAEHEPFFQKRAPAKHPEWVETVELRFPSGMTAREVVVRDAAQLLWI
;
A
#
# COMPACT_ATOMS: atom_id res chain seq x y z
N MET A 1 14.62 5.59 -12.49
CA MET A 1 15.36 4.68 -11.57
C MET A 1 14.45 4.42 -10.37
N ASP A 2 14.60 3.30 -9.69
CA ASP A 2 13.80 3.01 -8.49
C ASP A 2 14.36 3.77 -7.29
N ALA A 3 13.48 4.13 -6.35
CA ALA A 3 13.87 4.70 -5.06
C ALA A 3 13.79 3.64 -3.96
N VAL A 4 14.66 3.71 -2.96
CA VAL A 4 14.63 2.83 -1.79
C VAL A 4 14.42 3.66 -0.54
N LEU A 5 13.40 3.32 0.25
CA LEU A 5 13.12 3.94 1.55
C LEU A 5 13.30 2.92 2.67
N LYS A 6 13.89 3.35 3.79
CA LYS A 6 14.01 2.54 5.00
C LYS A 6 12.80 2.77 5.90
N ALA A 7 12.09 1.69 6.24
CA ALA A 7 10.95 1.71 7.15
C ALA A 7 10.89 0.41 7.94
N ALA A 8 10.56 0.46 9.24
CA ALA A 8 10.45 -0.71 10.11
C ALA A 8 11.63 -1.70 9.98
N GLY A 9 12.87 -1.17 9.88
CA GLY A 9 14.10 -1.97 9.73
C GLY A 9 14.32 -2.62 8.35
N ARG A 10 13.55 -2.25 7.32
CA ARG A 10 13.56 -2.86 6.00
C ARG A 10 13.74 -1.83 4.88
N ASP A 11 14.32 -2.28 3.77
CA ASP A 11 14.36 -1.54 2.52
C ASP A 11 13.08 -1.80 1.71
N VAL A 12 12.35 -0.73 1.39
CA VAL A 12 11.14 -0.75 0.57
C VAL A 12 11.43 -0.10 -0.77
N VAL A 13 11.29 -0.87 -1.85
CA VAL A 13 11.54 -0.41 -3.22
C VAL A 13 10.30 0.28 -3.79
N ILE A 14 10.46 1.53 -4.20
CA ILE A 14 9.44 2.35 -4.85
C ILE A 14 9.76 2.46 -6.33
N THR A 15 9.05 1.70 -7.14
CA THR A 15 9.18 1.74 -8.60
C THR A 15 8.46 2.95 -9.19
N ASN A 16 8.98 3.50 -10.29
CA ASN A 16 8.46 4.72 -10.94
C ASN A 16 8.23 5.89 -9.95
N PRO A 17 9.24 6.25 -9.13
CA PRO A 17 9.07 7.24 -8.06
C PRO A 17 8.63 8.62 -8.60
N ASP A 18 9.11 9.00 -9.79
CA ASP A 18 8.85 10.29 -10.41
C ASP A 18 7.49 10.38 -11.12
N LYS A 19 6.71 9.30 -11.12
CA LYS A 19 5.38 9.30 -11.76
C LYS A 19 4.46 10.28 -11.02
N VAL A 20 3.94 11.26 -11.74
CA VAL A 20 3.00 12.25 -11.18
C VAL A 20 1.67 11.57 -10.87
N PHE A 21 1.24 11.67 -9.61
CA PHE A 21 -0.04 11.14 -9.14
C PHE A 21 -1.09 12.25 -8.95
N PHE A 22 -0.65 13.46 -8.58
CA PHE A 22 -1.51 14.61 -8.35
C PHE A 22 -1.00 15.79 -9.19
N PRO A 23 -1.40 15.89 -10.48
CA PRO A 23 -0.81 16.85 -11.40
C PRO A 23 -1.12 18.31 -11.02
N HIS A 24 -2.31 18.59 -10.48
CA HIS A 24 -2.65 19.93 -9.99
C HIS A 24 -1.74 20.42 -8.85
N ALA A 25 -1.27 19.52 -7.99
CA ALA A 25 -0.38 19.83 -6.87
C ALA A 25 1.10 19.57 -7.20
N GLY A 26 1.39 18.98 -8.37
CA GLY A 26 2.73 18.58 -8.77
C GLY A 26 3.32 17.41 -7.96
N HIS A 27 2.52 16.63 -7.24
CA HIS A 27 3.03 15.55 -6.38
C HIS A 27 3.21 14.22 -7.12
N THR A 28 4.37 13.61 -6.90
CA THR A 28 4.77 12.33 -7.46
C THR A 28 4.36 11.15 -6.58
N LYS A 29 4.53 9.93 -7.09
CA LYS A 29 4.39 8.70 -6.32
C LYS A 29 5.33 8.69 -5.11
N LEU A 30 6.58 9.15 -5.27
CA LEU A 30 7.52 9.20 -4.16
C LEU A 30 7.08 10.19 -3.08
N ASP A 31 6.47 11.32 -3.45
CA ASP A 31 5.93 12.28 -2.48
C ASP A 31 4.79 11.67 -1.66
N LEU A 32 3.89 10.92 -2.31
CA LEU A 32 2.81 10.21 -1.62
C LEU A 32 3.35 9.17 -0.63
N VAL A 33 4.38 8.41 -1.03
CA VAL A 33 5.00 7.40 -0.14
C VAL A 33 5.71 8.09 1.03
N LYS A 34 6.46 9.17 0.79
CA LYS A 34 7.11 9.96 1.84
C LYS A 34 6.10 10.58 2.81
N TYR A 35 4.95 11.03 2.32
CA TYR A 35 3.86 11.50 3.15
C TYR A 35 3.37 10.39 4.09
N TYR A 36 3.08 9.19 3.57
CA TYR A 36 2.65 8.06 4.42
C TYR A 36 3.73 7.63 5.41
N LEU A 37 5.01 7.72 5.05
CA LEU A 37 6.10 7.50 5.99
C LEU A 37 6.08 8.52 7.14
N ALA A 38 5.90 9.81 6.83
CA ALA A 38 5.86 10.88 7.82
C ALA A 38 4.68 10.76 8.79
N VAL A 39 3.52 10.27 8.32
CA VAL A 39 2.32 10.08 9.14
C VAL A 39 2.11 8.64 9.61
N ALA A 40 3.08 7.74 9.39
CA ALA A 40 2.91 6.30 9.56
C ALA A 40 2.39 5.93 10.95
N GLU A 41 2.94 6.53 12.01
CA GLU A 41 2.52 6.25 13.39
C GLU A 41 1.02 6.53 13.59
N GLY A 42 0.53 7.68 13.10
CA GLY A 42 -0.87 8.06 13.19
C GLY A 42 -1.79 7.20 12.32
N ALA A 43 -1.37 6.94 11.08
CA ALA A 43 -2.12 6.10 10.15
C ALA A 43 -2.28 4.66 10.69
N LEU A 44 -1.20 4.09 11.22
CA LEU A 44 -1.19 2.73 11.76
C LEU A 44 -2.07 2.56 12.99
N ARG A 45 -2.24 3.58 13.84
CA ARG A 45 -3.21 3.52 14.95
C ARG A 45 -4.65 3.22 14.47
N GLY A 46 -5.00 3.66 13.26
CA GLY A 46 -6.32 3.40 12.67
C GLY A 46 -6.45 2.02 12.02
N ILE A 47 -5.41 1.59 11.29
CA ILE A 47 -5.53 0.44 10.37
C ILE A 47 -4.77 -0.81 10.81
N ALA A 48 -3.87 -0.72 11.80
CA ALA A 48 -2.96 -1.82 12.12
C ALA A 48 -3.73 -3.09 12.54
N GLY A 49 -3.30 -4.24 12.00
CA GLY A 49 -3.88 -5.54 12.30
C GLY A 49 -5.26 -5.80 11.65
N ARG A 50 -5.71 -4.94 10.73
CA ARG A 50 -6.97 -5.09 10.01
C ARG A 50 -6.73 -5.56 8.58
N PRO A 51 -7.54 -6.49 8.03
CA PRO A 51 -7.61 -6.72 6.59
C PRO A 51 -8.02 -5.43 5.88
N ILE A 52 -7.34 -5.08 4.79
CA ILE A 52 -7.63 -3.85 4.03
C ILE A 52 -7.95 -4.15 2.57
N VAL A 53 -8.89 -3.37 2.04
CA VAL A 53 -9.17 -3.28 0.61
C VAL A 53 -8.49 -2.02 0.07
N LEU A 54 -7.73 -2.18 -1.00
CA LEU A 54 -7.00 -1.06 -1.62
C LEU A 54 -7.79 -0.49 -2.79
N LYS A 55 -7.97 0.83 -2.82
CA LYS A 55 -8.39 1.57 -4.02
C LYS A 55 -7.13 2.10 -4.70
N ARG A 56 -6.77 1.53 -5.85
CA ARG A 56 -5.48 1.78 -6.51
C ARG A 56 -5.63 2.70 -7.71
N TYR A 57 -4.88 3.80 -7.70
CA TYR A 57 -4.77 4.77 -8.79
C TYR A 57 -3.44 4.59 -9.52
N VAL A 58 -3.29 3.49 -10.26
CA VAL A 58 -1.98 3.12 -10.87
C VAL A 58 -1.48 4.17 -11.85
N ASN A 59 -2.39 4.93 -12.47
CA ASN A 59 -2.09 5.99 -13.43
C ASN A 59 -2.19 7.40 -12.86
N GLY A 60 -2.41 7.56 -11.55
CA GLY A 60 -2.62 8.87 -10.92
C GLY A 60 -4.09 9.13 -10.59
N ALA A 61 -4.34 10.15 -9.77
CA ALA A 61 -5.63 10.40 -9.12
C ALA A 61 -6.76 10.81 -10.06
N GLU A 62 -6.44 11.31 -11.26
CA GLU A 62 -7.39 11.74 -12.29
C GLU A 62 -7.84 10.61 -13.22
N HIS A 63 -7.25 9.43 -13.08
CA HIS A 63 -7.57 8.26 -13.89
C HIS A 63 -8.42 7.25 -13.12
N GLU A 64 -9.07 6.35 -13.86
CA GLU A 64 -9.94 5.32 -13.29
C GLU A 64 -9.16 4.44 -12.29
N PRO A 65 -9.64 4.32 -11.04
CA PRO A 65 -9.07 3.42 -10.06
C PRO A 65 -9.60 2.00 -10.22
N PHE A 66 -8.98 1.04 -9.53
CA PHE A 66 -9.59 -0.26 -9.28
C PHE A 66 -9.49 -0.66 -7.81
N PHE A 67 -10.40 -1.53 -7.39
CA PHE A 67 -10.38 -2.10 -6.04
C PHE A 67 -9.66 -3.44 -6.02
N GLN A 68 -8.68 -3.56 -5.13
CA GLN A 68 -7.95 -4.80 -4.86
C GLN A 68 -8.32 -5.29 -3.47
N LYS A 69 -9.17 -6.32 -3.41
CA LYS A 69 -9.50 -7.03 -2.16
C LYS A 69 -8.47 -8.11 -1.85
N ARG A 70 -8.19 -8.95 -2.86
CA ARG A 70 -7.27 -10.08 -2.72
C ARG A 70 -5.82 -9.58 -2.72
N ALA A 71 -5.01 -10.11 -1.81
CA ALA A 71 -3.57 -9.91 -1.83
C ALA A 71 -2.99 -10.38 -3.18
N PRO A 72 -2.02 -9.66 -3.77
CA PRO A 72 -1.34 -10.11 -4.99
C PRO A 72 -0.70 -11.49 -4.78
N ALA A 73 -0.73 -12.36 -5.78
CA ALA A 73 -0.11 -13.69 -5.68
C ALA A 73 1.40 -13.60 -5.36
N LYS A 74 2.06 -12.57 -5.90
CA LYS A 74 3.46 -12.24 -5.59
C LYS A 74 3.51 -10.99 -4.72
N HIS A 75 3.91 -11.16 -3.48
CA HIS A 75 4.19 -10.09 -2.52
C HIS A 75 5.44 -10.46 -1.71
N PRO A 76 6.17 -9.48 -1.14
CA PRO A 76 7.27 -9.76 -0.23
C PRO A 76 6.83 -10.60 0.97
N GLU A 77 7.70 -11.48 1.47
CA GLU A 77 7.37 -12.37 2.61
C GLU A 77 6.98 -11.62 3.88
N TRP A 78 7.46 -10.38 4.04
CA TRP A 78 7.13 -9.52 5.18
C TRP A 78 5.78 -8.82 5.04
N VAL A 79 5.05 -8.98 3.94
CA VAL A 79 3.67 -8.52 3.81
C VAL A 79 2.75 -9.59 4.37
N GLU A 80 2.03 -9.25 5.44
CA GLU A 80 1.11 -10.18 6.07
C GLU A 80 -0.20 -10.29 5.28
N THR A 81 -0.76 -11.50 5.26
CA THR A 81 -2.09 -11.76 4.73
C THR A 81 -2.90 -12.61 5.69
N VAL A 82 -4.20 -12.41 5.73
CA VAL A 82 -5.14 -13.26 6.46
C VAL A 82 -6.20 -13.82 5.53
N GLU A 83 -6.60 -15.07 5.75
CA GLU A 83 -7.71 -15.67 5.04
C GLU A 83 -9.04 -15.26 5.68
N LEU A 84 -9.92 -14.66 4.90
CA LEU A 84 -11.30 -14.38 5.25
C LEU A 84 -12.21 -15.45 4.66
N ARG A 85 -13.18 -15.92 5.45
CA ARG A 85 -14.26 -16.80 5.02
C ARG A 85 -15.56 -16.03 5.01
N PHE A 86 -16.22 -15.98 3.85
CA PHE A 86 -17.49 -15.28 3.68
C PHE A 86 -18.67 -16.21 3.96
N PRO A 87 -19.86 -15.66 4.28
CA PRO A 87 -21.08 -16.45 4.47
C PRO A 87 -21.45 -17.33 3.26
N SER A 88 -21.02 -16.95 2.06
CA SER A 88 -21.19 -17.74 0.83
C SER A 88 -20.33 -19.02 0.77
N GLY A 89 -19.44 -19.25 1.75
CA GLY A 89 -18.47 -20.35 1.76
C GLY A 89 -17.18 -20.05 1.00
N MET A 90 -17.11 -18.93 0.26
CA MET A 90 -15.91 -18.49 -0.43
C MET A 90 -14.83 -18.01 0.55
N THR A 91 -13.56 -18.16 0.16
CA THR A 91 -12.42 -17.58 0.88
C THR A 91 -11.63 -16.57 0.03
N ALA A 92 -10.98 -15.63 0.70
CA ALA A 92 -10.04 -14.69 0.10
C ALA A 92 -8.91 -14.37 1.09
N ARG A 93 -7.68 -14.25 0.59
CA ARG A 93 -6.57 -13.69 1.36
C ARG A 93 -6.50 -12.20 1.12
N GLU A 94 -6.57 -11.40 2.18
CA GLU A 94 -6.44 -9.95 2.13
C GLU A 94 -5.17 -9.50 2.85
N VAL A 95 -4.66 -8.33 2.48
CA VAL A 95 -3.44 -7.77 3.08
C VAL A 95 -3.75 -7.24 4.47
N VAL A 96 -2.83 -7.45 5.40
CA VAL A 96 -2.86 -6.85 6.74
C VAL A 96 -1.63 -5.97 6.91
N VAL A 97 -1.85 -4.73 7.31
CA VAL A 97 -0.77 -3.77 7.61
C VAL A 97 -0.56 -3.71 9.12
N ARG A 98 0.68 -3.75 9.57
CA ARG A 98 1.10 -3.68 10.98
C ARG A 98 2.23 -2.70 11.22
N ASP A 99 3.08 -2.48 10.21
CA ASP A 99 4.23 -1.59 10.32
C ASP A 99 4.34 -0.62 9.15
N ALA A 100 5.28 0.32 9.27
CA ALA A 100 5.50 1.35 8.26
C ALA A 100 5.98 0.75 6.93
N ALA A 101 6.74 -0.35 6.92
CA ALA A 101 7.20 -0.95 5.66
C ALA A 101 6.03 -1.52 4.86
N GLN A 102 5.10 -2.20 5.54
CA GLN A 102 3.87 -2.69 4.93
C GLN A 102 2.97 -1.54 4.44
N LEU A 103 2.90 -0.43 5.19
CA LEU A 103 2.19 0.78 4.76
C LEU A 103 2.79 1.40 3.48
N LEU A 104 4.12 1.43 3.35
CA LEU A 104 4.77 1.98 2.15
C LEU A 104 4.64 1.07 0.92
N TRP A 105 4.39 -0.22 1.13
CA TRP A 105 4.31 -1.21 0.06
C TRP A 105 2.96 -1.25 -0.66
N ILE A 106 1.87 -1.08 0.10
CA ILE A 106 0.51 -1.17 -0.44
C ILE A 106 0.22 -0.07 -1.46
#